data_AF-A0A967JZZ7-F1
#
_entry.id   AF-A0A967JZZ7-F1
#
_cell.length_a   1.000
_cell.length_b   1.000
_cell.length_c   1.000
_cell.angle_alpha   90.00
_cell.angle_beta   90.00
_cell.angle_gamma   90.00
#
_symmetry.space_group_name_H-M   'P 1'
#
loop_
_entity.id
_entity.type
_entity.pdbx_description
1 polymer ?
#
loop_
_entity_poly.entity_id
_entity_poly.type
_entity_poly.pdbx_seq_one_letter_code
_entity_poly.pdbx_strand_id
1 'polypeptide(L)' 'SFDFDPKDHVELADGLDILDMESASKVAGPGFYYLKGDGFLLDLALQRYALDKLMAAGYVPHTVPELVRGRYMTGA' A
#
# COMPACT_ATOMS: atom_id res chain seq x y z
N SER A 1 18.54 -17.42 9.47
CA SER A 1 19.06 -17.79 8.15
C SER A 1 18.05 -18.72 7.52
N PHE A 2 17.72 -18.53 6.23
CA PHE A 2 16.86 -19.47 5.50
C PHE A 2 17.71 -20.59 4.89
N ASP A 3 17.13 -21.77 4.71
CA ASP A 3 17.77 -22.92 4.06
C ASP A 3 17.64 -22.88 2.51
N PHE A 4 17.08 -21.79 1.98
CA PHE A 4 16.87 -21.52 0.56
C PHE A 4 17.26 -20.08 0.24
N ASP A 5 17.46 -19.79 -1.05
CA ASP A 5 17.73 -18.43 -1.52
C ASP A 5 16.44 -17.59 -1.46
N PRO A 6 16.36 -16.56 -0.58
CA PRO A 6 15.14 -15.80 -0.41
C PRO A 6 14.86 -14.94 -1.63
N LYS A 7 13.65 -15.09 -2.18
CA LYS A 7 13.14 -14.21 -3.24
C LYS A 7 12.93 -12.80 -2.72
N ASP A 8 13.04 -11.82 -3.61
CA ASP A 8 12.60 -10.48 -3.28
C ASP A 8 11.06 -10.38 -3.24
N HIS A 9 10.55 -9.31 -2.64
CA HIS A 9 9.12 -9.14 -2.40
C HIS A 9 8.28 -9.08 -3.69
N VAL A 10 8.83 -8.57 -4.80
CA VAL A 10 8.14 -8.51 -6.09
C VAL A 10 8.05 -9.90 -6.69
N GLU A 11 9.18 -10.63 -6.77
CA GLU A 11 9.20 -12.01 -7.24
C GLU A 11 8.28 -12.94 -6.43
N LEU A 12 8.22 -12.72 -5.11
CA LEU A 12 7.32 -13.47 -4.24
C LEU A 12 5.85 -13.12 -4.49
N ALA A 13 5.52 -11.83 -4.59
CA ALA A 13 4.15 -11.37 -4.78
C ALA A 13 3.60 -11.72 -6.17
N ASP A 14 4.44 -11.68 -7.20
CA ASP A 14 4.12 -12.12 -8.56
C ASP A 14 3.88 -13.64 -8.57
N GLY A 15 4.76 -14.42 -7.94
CA GLY A 15 4.59 -15.87 -7.82
C GLY A 15 3.36 -16.31 -7.01
N LEU A 16 2.82 -15.43 -6.17
CA LEU A 16 1.56 -15.63 -5.42
C LEU A 16 0.33 -15.08 -6.16
N ASP A 17 0.51 -14.45 -7.32
CA ASP A 17 -0.55 -13.78 -8.08
C ASP A 17 -1.31 -12.72 -7.27
N ILE A 18 -0.61 -11.95 -6.42
CA ILE A 18 -1.21 -10.91 -5.57
C ILE A 18 -0.79 -9.48 -5.94
N LEU A 19 0.08 -9.33 -6.95
CA LEU A 19 0.62 -8.06 -7.42
C LEU A 19 0.67 -8.04 -8.95
N ASP A 20 0.42 -6.87 -9.55
CA ASP A 20 0.54 -6.65 -11.00
C ASP A 20 1.17 -5.27 -11.27
N MET A 21 2.47 -5.27 -11.58
CA MET A 21 3.23 -4.07 -11.94
C MET A 21 3.18 -3.76 -13.43
N GLU A 22 3.01 -4.76 -14.29
CA GLU A 22 3.03 -4.57 -15.74
C GLU A 22 1.82 -3.75 -16.19
N SER A 23 0.62 -4.12 -15.73
CA SER A 23 -0.61 -3.40 -16.05
C SER A 23 -0.58 -2.00 -15.44
N ALA A 24 -0.12 -1.87 -14.19
CA ALA A 24 -0.03 -0.57 -13.53
C ALA A 24 0.96 0.37 -14.23
N SER A 25 2.10 -0.14 -14.68
CA SER A 25 3.08 0.65 -15.42
C SER A 25 2.55 1.13 -16.77
N LYS A 26 1.70 0.34 -17.45
CA LYS A 26 1.05 0.76 -18.71
C LYS A 26 0.02 1.88 -18.49
N VAL A 27 -0.65 1.89 -17.34
CA VAL A 27 -1.74 2.85 -17.04
C VAL A 27 -1.22 4.14 -16.42
N ALA A 28 -0.32 4.04 -15.43
CA ALA A 28 0.12 5.18 -14.61
C ALA A 28 1.62 5.51 -14.74
N GLY A 29 2.38 4.71 -15.49
CA GLY A 29 3.83 4.87 -15.66
C GLY A 29 4.67 4.09 -14.64
N PRO A 30 6.01 4.17 -14.75
CA PRO A 30 6.92 3.38 -13.91
C PRO A 30 6.74 3.67 -12.41
N GLY A 31 6.80 2.62 -11.59
CA GLY A 31 6.71 2.72 -10.12
C GLY A 31 5.31 2.54 -9.54
N PHE A 32 4.27 2.44 -10.37
CA PHE A 32 2.93 2.08 -9.93
C PHE A 32 2.70 0.56 -9.96
N TYR A 33 1.78 0.08 -9.10
CA TYR A 33 1.42 -1.33 -8.98
C TYR A 33 -0.08 -1.48 -8.68
N TYR A 34 -0.63 -2.64 -9.02
CA TYR A 34 -1.91 -3.11 -8.48
C TYR A 34 -1.66 -4.20 -7.44
N LEU A 35 -2.40 -4.16 -6.34
CA LEU A 35 -2.59 -5.32 -5.46
C LEU A 35 -3.91 -5.99 -5.81
N LYS A 36 -3.91 -7.33 -5.78
CA LYS A 36 -5.08 -8.15 -6.11
C LYS A 36 -5.22 -9.32 -5.15
N GLY A 37 -6.44 -9.85 -5.05
CA GLY A 37 -6.77 -10.98 -4.18
C GLY A 37 -6.28 -10.77 -2.74
N ASP A 38 -5.51 -11.73 -2.24
CA ASP A 38 -4.99 -11.73 -0.87
C ASP A 38 -4.03 -10.57 -0.60
N GLY A 39 -3.32 -10.04 -1.60
CA GLY A 39 -2.46 -8.87 -1.45
C GLY A 39 -3.24 -7.61 -1.08
N PHE A 40 -4.41 -7.43 -1.69
CA PHE A 40 -5.31 -6.32 -1.36
C PHE A 40 -5.93 -6.49 0.04
N LEU A 41 -6.33 -7.71 0.39
CA LEU A 41 -6.88 -8.00 1.71
C LEU A 41 -5.81 -7.80 2.82
N LEU A 42 -4.56 -8.15 2.54
CA LEU A 42 -3.44 -7.92 3.45
C LEU A 42 -3.19 -6.42 3.69
N ASP A 43 -3.22 -5.61 2.64
CA ASP A 43 -3.09 -4.15 2.75
C ASP A 43 -4.18 -3.55 3.67
N LEU A 44 -5.45 -3.92 3.44
CA LEU A 44 -6.56 -3.50 4.31
C LEU A 44 -6.39 -3.97 5.77
N ALA A 45 -5.93 -5.20 5.97
CA ALA A 45 -5.71 -5.75 7.32
C ALA A 45 -4.61 -4.98 8.06
N LEU A 46 -3.52 -4.61 7.38
CA LEU A 46 -2.44 -3.82 7.95
C LEU A 46 -2.89 -2.40 8.31
N GLN A 47 -3.63 -1.75 7.41
CA GLN A 47 -4.22 -0.43 7.68
C GLN A 47 -5.15 -0.49 8.90
N ARG A 48 -6.02 -1.51 8.98
CA ARG A 48 -6.93 -1.68 10.12
C ARG A 48 -6.17 -1.90 11.42
N TYR A 49 -5.18 -2.78 11.42
CA TYR A 49 -4.35 -3.06 12.59
C TYR A 49 -3.65 -1.79 13.12
N ALA A 50 -3.11 -0.97 12.21
CA ALA A 50 -2.47 0.29 12.59
C ALA A 50 -3.48 1.27 13.22
N LEU A 51 -4.67 1.41 12.62
CA LEU A 51 -5.73 2.24 13.17
C LEU A 51 -6.17 1.77 14.57
N ASP A 52 -6.37 0.46 14.76
CA ASP A 52 -6.76 -0.10 16.05
C ASP A 52 -5.73 0.21 17.14
N LYS A 53 -4.44 0.12 16.82
CA LYS A 53 -3.35 0.51 17.72
C LYS A 53 -3.40 2.00 18.09
N LEU A 54 -3.61 2.87 17.10
CA LEU A 54 -3.63 4.32 17.32
C LEU A 54 -4.85 4.76 18.11
N MET A 55 -6.02 4.19 17.82
CA MET A 55 -7.24 4.45 18.57
C MET A 55 -7.10 4.01 20.04
N ALA A 56 -6.47 2.86 20.29
CA ALA A 56 -6.18 2.40 21.65
C ALA A 56 -5.23 3.35 22.41
N ALA A 57 -4.37 4.08 21.70
CA ALA A 57 -3.51 5.12 22.26
C ALA A 57 -4.20 6.49 22.42
N GLY A 58 -5.50 6.60 22.10
CA GLY A 58 -6.31 7.81 22.27
C GLY A 58 -6.34 8.76 21.07
N TYR A 59 -5.80 8.35 19.92
CA TYR A 59 -5.90 9.14 18.70
C TYR A 59 -7.28 8.99 18.06
N VAL A 60 -7.82 10.09 17.52
CA VAL A 60 -9.10 10.10 16.79
C VAL A 60 -8.82 10.03 15.29
N PRO A 61 -9.27 8.97 14.57
CA PRO A 61 -9.04 8.85 13.14
C PRO A 61 -9.90 9.85 12.36
N HIS A 62 -9.31 10.44 11.33
CA HIS A 62 -9.99 11.35 10.41
C HIS A 62 -9.66 10.95 8.96
N THR A 63 -10.65 11.01 8.09
CA THR A 63 -10.42 11.03 6.64
C THR A 63 -10.19 12.47 6.19
N VAL A 64 -9.32 12.67 5.20
CA VAL A 64 -8.98 14.00 4.67
C VAL A 64 -9.25 14.07 3.16
N PRO A 65 -9.49 15.26 2.60
CA PRO A 65 -9.51 15.42 1.15
C PRO A 65 -8.12 15.17 0.55
N GLU A 66 -8.03 14.32 -0.48
CA GLU A 66 -6.77 14.02 -1.16
C GLU A 66 -6.36 15.12 -2.17
N LEU A 67 -7.35 15.77 -2.78
CA LEU A 67 -7.13 16.90 -3.68
C LEU A 67 -7.36 18.21 -2.94
N VAL A 68 -6.32 19.03 -2.86
CA VAL A 68 -6.33 20.32 -2.17
C VAL A 68 -5.91 21.45 -3.10
N ARG A 69 -6.36 22.68 -2.81
CA ARG A 69 -5.94 23.86 -3.59
C ARG A 69 -4.45 24.09 -3.40
N GLY A 70 -3.74 24.41 -4.49
CA GLY A 70 -2.27 24.54 -4.49
C GLY A 70 -1.70 25.46 -3.41
N ARG A 71 -2.40 26.54 -3.05
CA ARG A 71 -1.99 27.44 -1.94
C ARG A 71 -1.77 26.70 -0.62
N TYR A 72 -2.58 25.68 -0.32
CA TYR A 72 -2.45 24.90 0.90
C TYR A 72 -1.39 23.80 0.81
N MET A 73 -0.96 23.42 -0.40
CA MET A 73 0.12 22.44 -0.60
C MET A 73 1.50 23.05 -0.37
N THR A 74 1.69 24.32 -0.75
CA THR A 74 2.98 25.02 -0.61
C THR A 74 3.18 25.67 0.76
N GLY A 75 2.18 25.59 1.65
CA GLY A 75 2.22 26.21 2.98
C GLY A 75 2.22 27.74 2.97
N ALA A 76 1.69 28.37 1.90
CA ALA A 76 1.67 29.83 1.70
C ALA A 76 0.27 30.45 1.87
#